data_AF-A0A0E3ZL57-F1
#
_entry.id   AF-A0A0E3ZL57-F1
#
_cell.length_a   1.000
_cell.length_b   1.000
_cell.length_c   1.000
_cell.angle_alpha   90.00
_cell.angle_beta   90.00
_cell.angle_gamma   90.00
#
_symmetry.space_group_name_H-M   'P 1'
#
loop_
_entity.id
_entity.type
_entity.pdbx_description
1 polymer ?
#
loop_
_entity_poly.entity_id
_entity_poly.type
_entity_poly.pdbx_seq_one_letter_code
_entity_poly.pdbx_strand_id
1 'polypeptide(L)' 'MSILLLLFAPGLFAIYWLIRIQICLSRIRCLVDTYGMDRKKLQKLKCKEVKALRESIDQLRHANDAFGLENLLRPYRA' A
#
# COMPACT_ATOMS: atom_id res chain seq x y z
N MET A 1 20.88 9.84 33.47
CA MET A 1 20.55 8.53 32.85
C MET A 1 19.15 8.45 32.21
N SER A 2 18.20 9.38 32.48
CA SER A 2 16.88 9.39 31.79
C SER A 2 16.79 10.27 30.52
N ILE A 3 17.75 11.17 30.29
CA ILE A 3 17.69 12.14 29.18
C ILE A 3 18.03 11.50 27.82
N LEU A 4 18.89 10.48 27.81
CA LEU A 4 19.22 9.75 26.57
C LEU A 4 17.99 9.07 25.94
N LEU A 5 17.14 8.43 26.75
CA LEU A 5 15.91 7.78 26.27
C LEU A 5 14.92 8.77 25.66
N LEU A 6 14.85 9.98 26.23
CA LEU A 6 13.94 11.04 25.77
C LEU A 6 14.40 11.64 24.42
N LEU A 7 15.72 11.64 24.16
CA LEU A 7 16.29 12.06 22.88
C LEU A 7 16.17 10.99 21.78
N PHE A 8 16.24 9.71 22.15
CA PHE A 8 16.12 8.59 21.20
C PHE A 8 14.67 8.27 20.81
N ALA A 9 13.69 8.54 21.67
CA ALA A 9 12.27 8.33 21.39
C ALA A 9 11.78 9.00 20.08
N PRO A 10 12.05 10.29 19.81
CA PRO A 10 11.66 10.92 18.54
C PRO A 10 12.41 10.33 17.34
N GLY A 11 13.65 9.88 17.52
CA GLY A 11 14.43 9.21 16.47
C GLY A 11 13.80 7.88 16.04
N LEU A 12 13.44 7.05 17.01
CA LEU A 12 12.73 5.79 16.76
C LEU A 12 11.36 6.01 16.11
N PHE A 13 10.64 7.06 16.51
CA PHE A 13 9.36 7.42 15.92
C PHE A 13 9.50 7.83 14.44
N ALA A 14 10.52 8.64 14.12
CA ALA A 14 10.79 9.04 12.74
C ALA A 14 11.16 7.84 11.86
N ILE A 15 11.99 6.93 12.35
CA ILE A 15 12.36 5.69 11.65
C ILE A 15 11.12 4.81 11.42
N TYR A 16 10.30 4.62 12.46
CA TYR A 16 9.05 3.88 12.35
C TYR A 16 8.13 4.47 11.27
N TRP A 17 7.99 5.79 11.23
CA TRP A 17 7.17 6.47 10.24
C TRP A 17 7.71 6.29 8.82
N LEU A 18 9.03 6.42 8.62
CA LEU A 18 9.69 6.20 7.33
C LEU A 18 9.48 4.77 6.83
N ILE A 19 9.67 3.77 7.69
CA ILE A 19 9.43 2.37 7.33
C ILE A 19 7.97 2.18 6.89
N ARG A 20 7.02 2.76 7.60
CA ARG A 20 5.60 2.70 7.25
C ARG A 20 5.31 3.29 5.87
N ILE A 21 5.88 4.45 5.54
CA ILE A 21 5.73 5.07 4.21
C ILE A 21 6.35 4.18 3.12
N GLN A 22 7.57 3.68 3.34
CA GLN A 22 8.29 2.86 2.37
C GLN A 22 7.52 1.56 2.05
N ILE A 23 6.92 0.92 3.06
CA ILE A 23 6.08 -0.28 2.86
C ILE A 23 4.89 0.04 1.96
N CYS A 24 4.24 1.20 2.11
CA CYS A 24 3.13 1.57 1.25
C CYS A 24 3.56 1.79 -0.20
N LEU A 25 4.67 2.51 -0.40
CA LEU A 25 5.21 2.78 -1.74
C LEU A 25 5.62 1.49 -2.44
N SER A 26 6.24 0.56 -1.71
CA SER A 26 6.61 -0.77 -2.22
C SER A 26 5.39 -1.59 -2.64
N ARG A 27 4.31 -1.58 -1.83
CA ARG A 27 3.04 -2.25 -2.17
C ARG A 27 2.41 -1.69 -3.44
N ILE A 28 2.40 -0.36 -3.60
CA ILE A 28 1.90 0.28 -4.82
C ILE A 28 2.69 -0.19 -6.03
N ARG A 29 4.03 -0.18 -5.94
CA ARG A 29 4.90 -0.64 -7.03
C ARG A 29 4.61 -2.08 -7.42
N CYS A 30 4.48 -2.97 -6.43
CA CYS A 30 4.13 -4.37 -6.68
C CYS A 30 2.75 -4.53 -7.35
N LEU A 31 1.75 -3.71 -6.97
CA LEU A 31 0.44 -3.70 -7.64
C LEU A 31 0.51 -3.20 -9.09
N VAL A 32 1.30 -2.16 -9.34
CA VAL A 32 1.56 -1.62 -10.69
C VAL A 32 2.21 -2.69 -11.56
N ASP A 33 3.26 -3.35 -11.06
CA ASP A 33 4.01 -4.34 -11.82
C ASP A 33 3.20 -5.63 -12.07
N THR A 34 2.38 -6.06 -11.10
CA THR A 34 1.60 -7.31 -11.21
C THR A 34 0.34 -7.15 -12.07
N TYR A 35 -0.33 -6.00 -12.00
CA TYR A 35 -1.66 -5.81 -12.61
C TYR A 35 -1.70 -4.74 -13.73
N GLY A 36 -0.57 -4.06 -13.98
CA GLY A 36 -0.45 -3.02 -15.02
C GLY A 36 -1.23 -1.75 -14.70
N MET A 37 -1.42 -1.42 -13.43
CA MET A 37 -2.20 -0.24 -13.02
C MET A 37 -1.40 1.07 -13.15
N ASP A 38 -2.07 2.19 -13.38
CA ASP A 38 -1.43 3.49 -13.49
C ASP A 38 -0.92 4.01 -12.13
N ARG A 39 0.38 4.27 -12.05
CA ARG A 39 1.05 4.75 -10.84
C ARG A 39 0.50 6.09 -10.35
N LYS A 40 0.10 7.01 -11.23
CA LYS A 40 -0.43 8.33 -10.85
C LYS A 40 -1.80 8.21 -10.22
N LYS A 41 -2.64 7.31 -10.71
CA LYS A 41 -3.94 6.99 -10.09
C LYS A 41 -3.75 6.38 -8.71
N LEU A 42 -2.85 5.40 -8.57
CA LEU A 42 -2.53 4.74 -7.30
C LEU A 42 -1.84 5.63 -6.27
N GLN A 43 -0.99 6.58 -6.69
CA GLN A 43 -0.34 7.54 -5.79
C GLN A 43 -1.30 8.53 -5.13
N LYS A 44 -2.48 8.76 -5.72
CA LYS A 44 -3.53 9.58 -5.09
C LYS A 44 -4.20 8.85 -3.92
N LEU A 45 -4.15 7.52 -3.88
CA LEU A 45 -4.73 6.75 -2.78
C LEU A 45 -3.84 6.75 -1.54
N LYS A 46 -4.48 6.77 -0.38
CA LYS A 46 -3.79 6.61 0.90
C LYS A 46 -3.28 5.18 1.05
N CYS A 47 -2.19 4.98 1.80
CA CYS A 47 -1.68 3.66 2.20
C CYS A 47 -2.77 2.65 2.63
N LYS A 48 -3.76 3.13 3.39
CA LYS A 48 -4.87 2.31 3.89
C LYS A 48 -5.78 1.83 2.76
N GLU A 49 -6.05 2.68 1.78
CA GLU A 49 -6.88 2.35 0.63
C GLU A 49 -6.17 1.39 -0.32
N VAL A 50 -4.86 1.55 -0.53
CA VAL A 50 -4.04 0.58 -1.27
C VAL A 50 -4.03 -0.78 -0.58
N LYS A 51 -3.97 -0.79 0.76
CA LYS A 51 -4.08 -2.03 1.55
C LYS A 51 -5.47 -2.68 1.35
N ALA A 52 -6.54 -1.89 1.47
CA ALA A 52 -7.90 -2.37 1.26
C ALA A 52 -8.10 -2.92 -0.17
N LEU A 53 -7.59 -2.21 -1.18
CA LEU A 53 -7.63 -2.66 -2.58
C LEU A 53 -6.93 -4.01 -2.75
N ARG A 54 -5.78 -4.19 -2.12
CA ARG A 54 -5.06 -5.48 -2.16
C ARG A 54 -5.83 -6.59 -1.46
N GLU A 55 -6.46 -6.32 -0.32
CA GLU A 55 -7.32 -7.29 0.37
C GLU A 55 -8.54 -7.66 -0.47
N SER A 56 -9.18 -6.70 -1.13
CA SER A 56 -10.29 -6.96 -2.07
C SER A 56 -9.86 -7.81 -3.26
N ILE A 57 -8.67 -7.53 -3.82
CA ILE A 57 -8.07 -8.34 -4.89
C ILE A 57 -7.83 -9.77 -4.42
N ASP A 58 -7.28 -9.95 -3.22
CA ASP A 58 -6.99 -11.28 -2.66
C ASP A 58 -8.29 -12.05 -2.38
N GLN A 59 -9.31 -11.38 -1.85
CA GLN A 59 -10.65 -11.96 -1.65
C GLN A 59 -11.27 -12.44 -2.96
N LEU A 60 -11.22 -11.62 -4.02
CA LEU A 60 -11.73 -12.00 -5.34
C LEU A 60 -10.92 -13.13 -5.96
N ARG A 61 -9.60 -13.15 -5.73
CA ARG A 61 -8.73 -14.23 -6.16
C ARG A 61 -9.05 -15.54 -5.44
N HIS A 62 -9.31 -15.49 -4.13
CA HIS A 62 -9.75 -16.64 -3.34
C HIS A 62 -11.14 -17.13 -3.74
N ALA A 63 -12.04 -16.22 -4.11
CA ALA A 63 -13.35 -16.55 -4.66
C ALA A 63 -13.31 -17.02 -6.13
N ASN A 64 -12.13 -16.99 -6.77
CA ASN A 64 -11.91 -17.30 -8.18
C ASN A 64 -12.79 -16.50 -9.16
N ASP A 65 -13.21 -15.29 -8.75
CA ASP A 65 -14.08 -14.42 -9.55
C ASP A 65 -13.23 -13.48 -10.42
N ALA A 66 -12.91 -13.96 -11.62
CA ALA A 66 -12.09 -13.24 -12.58
C ALA A 66 -12.77 -11.96 -13.12
N PHE A 67 -14.10 -11.96 -13.25
CA PHE A 67 -14.86 -10.80 -13.74
C PHE A 67 -14.95 -9.71 -12.67
N GLY A 68 -15.18 -10.10 -11.42
CA GLY A 68 -15.15 -9.17 -10.28
C GLY A 68 -13.78 -8.49 -10.15
N LEU A 69 -12.71 -9.26 -10.33
CA LEU A 69 -11.34 -8.75 -10.32
C LEU A 69 -11.11 -7.71 -11.43
N GLU A 70 -11.52 -8.01 -12.65
CA GLU A 70 -11.32 -7.12 -13.78
C GLU A 70 -12.10 -5.80 -13.62
N ASN A 71 -13.36 -5.86 -13.16
CA ASN A 71 -14.15 -4.66 -12.86
C ASN A 71 -13.50 -3.76 -11.81
N LEU A 72 -12.89 -4.35 -10.78
CA LEU A 72 -12.22 -3.60 -9.72
C LEU A 72 -10.90 -2.96 -10.20
N LEU A 73 -10.18 -3.64 -11.11
CA LEU A 73 -8.91 -3.18 -11.66
C LEU A 73 -9.07 -2.14 -12.79
N ARG A 74 -10.16 -2.24 -13.57
CA ARG A 74 -10.45 -1.38 -14.72
C ARG A 74 -10.32 0.13 -14.47
N PRO A 75 -10.85 0.73 -13.37
CA PRO A 75 -10.68 2.16 -13.14
C PRO A 75 -9.22 2.59 -12.91
N TYR A 76 -8.38 1.66 -12.44
CA TYR A 76 -6.97 1.90 -12.14
C TYR A 76 -6.02 1.59 -13.29
N ARG A 77 -6.45 0.78 -14.28
CA ARG A 77 -5.75 0.69 -15.57
C ARG A 77 -5.92 2.00 -16.34
N ALA A 78 -4.89 2.38 -17.09
CA ALA A 78 -4.89 3.49 -18.03
C ALA A 78 -4.59 2.94 -19.42
#